data_AF-A0A9P1ARD1-F1
#
_entry.id   AF-A0A9P1ARD1-F1
#
_cell.length_a   1.000
_cell.length_b   1.000
_cell.length_c   1.000
_cell.angle_alpha   90.00
_cell.angle_beta   90.00
_cell.angle_gamma   90.00
#
_symmetry.space_group_name_H-M   'P 1'
#
loop_
_entity.id
_entity.type
_entity.pdbx_description
1 polymer ?
#
loop_
_entity_poly.entity_id
_entity_poly.type
_entity_poly.pdbx_seq_one_letter_code
_entity_poly.pdbx_strand_id
1 'polypeptide(L)'
;MAYSRIARCVATLTNLLFLSVAVLLLAITLLSAFNPPKAVVSPSRVNEYPQFIVTLLLIGCYATYLFVLSLLGLVSLCFLNSILLFVFILGQTAMMFVLGISFAFTLTVRKRLHFKLEEEWRNKPNCLEGQTCVPLETFRSSESLLIFLLVIFLVIQLVQYAASWYLCERRSSQEKYKLQLQKADEDDE
;
A
#
# COMPACT_ATOMS: atom_id res chain seq x y z
N MET A 1 -19.55 23.34 -8.08
CA MET A 1 -18.12 23.34 -8.46
C MET A 1 -17.17 23.01 -7.30
N ALA A 2 -17.45 23.43 -6.05
CA ALA A 2 -16.57 23.22 -4.89
C ALA A 2 -16.17 21.74 -4.64
N TYR A 3 -17.13 20.82 -4.63
CA TYR A 3 -16.89 19.38 -4.39
C TYR A 3 -15.92 18.74 -5.40
N SER A 4 -15.93 19.16 -6.66
CA SER A 4 -14.98 18.64 -7.66
C SER A 4 -13.55 19.14 -7.43
N ARG A 5 -13.39 20.38 -6.93
CA ARG A 5 -12.07 20.92 -6.59
C ARG A 5 -11.51 20.22 -5.35
N ILE A 6 -12.35 19.98 -4.34
CA ILE A 6 -11.99 19.24 -3.13
C ILE A 6 -11.58 17.81 -3.49
N ALA A 7 -12.39 17.09 -4.27
CA ALA A 7 -12.07 15.72 -4.69
C ALA A 7 -10.76 15.63 -5.48
N ARG A 8 -10.48 16.60 -6.37
CA ARG A 8 -9.19 16.69 -7.07
C ARG A 8 -8.05 16.95 -6.10
N CYS A 9 -8.19 17.89 -5.17
CA CYS A 9 -7.17 18.22 -4.19
C CYS A 9 -6.83 17.00 -3.32
N VAL A 10 -7.85 16.31 -2.80
CA VAL A 10 -7.69 15.06 -2.04
C VAL A 10 -6.97 14.02 -2.89
N ALA A 11 -7.44 13.73 -4.10
CA ALA A 11 -6.83 12.72 -4.96
C ALA A 11 -5.37 13.06 -5.33
N THR A 12 -5.04 14.33 -5.57
CA THR A 12 -3.67 14.75 -5.83
C THR A 12 -2.79 14.56 -4.59
N LEU A 13 -3.25 15.02 -3.43
CA LEU A 13 -2.48 14.97 -2.18
C LEU A 13 -2.22 13.52 -1.74
N THR A 14 -3.22 12.65 -1.82
CA THR A 14 -3.05 11.23 -1.47
C THR A 14 -2.16 10.50 -2.47
N ASN A 15 -2.24 10.80 -3.78
CA ASN A 15 -1.30 10.25 -4.77
C ASN A 15 0.15 10.71 -4.50
N LEU A 16 0.37 11.97 -4.13
CA LEU A 16 1.71 12.44 -3.77
C LEU A 16 2.24 11.75 -2.51
N LEU A 17 1.38 11.56 -1.52
CA LEU A 17 1.72 10.82 -0.31
C LEU A 17 2.10 9.37 -0.64
N PHE A 18 1.29 8.67 -1.44
CA PHE A 18 1.61 7.30 -1.87
C PHE A 18 2.86 7.21 -2.74
N LEU A 19 3.10 8.19 -3.61
CA LEU A 19 4.34 8.28 -4.37
C LEU A 19 5.55 8.43 -3.44
N SER A 20 5.46 9.29 -2.43
CA SER A 20 6.54 9.47 -1.45
C SER A 20 6.82 8.20 -0.65
N VAL A 21 5.77 7.49 -0.24
CA VAL A 21 5.89 6.19 0.45
C VAL A 21 6.53 5.15 -0.48
N ALA A 22 6.12 5.10 -1.75
CA ALA A 22 6.69 4.17 -2.72
C ALA A 22 8.19 4.41 -2.95
N VAL A 23 8.61 5.68 -3.10
CA VAL A 23 10.01 6.05 -3.24
C VAL A 23 10.81 5.67 -1.99
N LEU A 24 10.26 5.93 -0.80
CA LEU A 24 10.89 5.55 0.46
C LEU A 24 11.07 4.02 0.58
N LEU A 25 10.02 3.25 0.24
CA LEU A 25 10.08 1.79 0.26
C LEU A 25 11.08 1.22 -0.75
N LEU A 26 11.16 1.79 -1.96
CA LEU A 26 12.18 1.41 -2.94
C LEU A 26 13.59 1.70 -2.42
N ALA A 27 13.80 2.88 -1.83
CA ALA A 27 15.07 3.25 -1.22
C ALA A 27 15.45 2.29 -0.06
N ILE A 28 14.51 1.97 0.83
CA ILE A 28 14.72 1.01 1.91
C ILE A 28 15.06 -0.38 1.35
N THR A 29 14.37 -0.83 0.31
CA THR A 29 14.60 -2.13 -0.32
C THR A 29 16.00 -2.21 -0.91
N LEU A 30 16.41 -1.18 -1.66
CA LEU A 30 17.75 -1.07 -2.24
C LEU A 30 18.82 -1.01 -1.15
N LEU A 31 18.67 -0.14 -0.15
CA LEU A 31 19.61 -0.03 0.96
C LEU A 31 19.74 -1.34 1.73
N SER A 32 18.63 -2.04 1.98
CA SER A 32 18.62 -3.32 2.69
C SER A 32 19.22 -4.47 1.87
N ALA A 33 19.17 -4.38 0.54
CA ALA A 33 19.82 -5.35 -0.34
C ALA A 33 21.36 -5.23 -0.28
N PHE A 34 21.89 -4.00 -0.18
CA PHE A 34 23.34 -3.77 -0.07
C PHE A 34 23.87 -3.83 1.35
N ASN A 35 23.10 -3.34 2.33
CA ASN A 35 23.45 -3.26 3.73
C ASN A 35 22.31 -3.85 4.57
N PRO A 36 22.27 -5.20 4.72
CA PRO A 36 21.22 -5.84 5.49
C PRO A 36 21.21 -5.34 6.94
N PRO A 37 20.02 -5.05 7.50
CA PRO A 37 19.92 -4.53 8.85
C PRO A 37 20.43 -5.55 9.88
N LYS A 38 20.86 -5.05 11.04
CA LYS A 38 21.25 -5.93 12.16
C LYS A 38 20.02 -6.72 12.62
N ALA A 39 20.23 -7.99 12.94
CA ALA A 39 19.18 -8.83 13.50
C ALA A 39 18.89 -8.40 14.95
N VAL A 40 17.71 -7.85 15.18
CA VAL A 40 17.23 -7.45 16.53
C VAL A 40 16.34 -8.55 17.13
N VAL A 41 15.59 -9.25 16.28
CA VAL A 41 14.59 -10.27 16.68
C VAL A 41 15.02 -11.68 16.25
N SER A 42 15.99 -11.79 15.33
CA SER A 42 16.53 -13.08 14.91
C SER A 42 17.86 -13.39 15.62
N PRO A 43 18.12 -14.64 16.01
CA PRO A 43 19.39 -15.04 16.61
C PRO A 43 20.56 -15.05 15.60
N SER A 44 20.26 -15.13 14.31
CA SER A 44 21.25 -15.15 13.22
C SER A 44 21.13 -13.91 12.34
N ARG A 45 22.10 -13.67 11.45
CA ARG A 45 22.02 -12.51 10.55
C ARG A 45 20.82 -12.66 9.61
N VAL A 46 20.09 -11.56 9.40
CA VAL A 46 18.83 -11.57 8.64
C VAL A 46 19.02 -12.05 7.20
N ASN A 47 20.19 -11.79 6.62
CA ASN A 47 20.55 -12.20 5.25
C ASN A 47 20.80 -13.71 5.08
N GLU A 48 20.91 -14.47 6.17
CA GLU A 48 21.06 -15.93 6.12
C GLU A 48 19.71 -16.63 5.87
N TYR A 49 18.59 -15.93 6.13
CA TYR A 49 17.26 -16.47 5.92
C TYR A 49 16.77 -16.20 4.49
N PRO A 50 16.34 -17.23 3.74
CA PRO A 50 15.77 -17.02 2.39
C PRO A 50 14.51 -16.13 2.43
N GLN A 51 13.81 -16.12 3.56
CA GLN A 51 12.66 -15.27 3.83
C GLN A 51 12.99 -13.77 3.74
N PHE A 52 14.21 -13.35 4.04
CA PHE A 52 14.64 -11.96 3.92
C PHE A 52 14.68 -11.52 2.46
N ILE A 53 15.27 -12.33 1.58
CA ILE A 53 15.32 -12.05 0.14
C ILE A 53 13.90 -12.00 -0.45
N VAL A 54 13.06 -12.98 -0.10
CA VAL A 54 11.66 -13.02 -0.54
C VAL A 54 10.91 -11.76 -0.06
N THR A 55 11.13 -11.34 1.19
CA THR A 55 10.50 -10.13 1.75
C THR A 55 10.93 -8.88 1.00
N LEU A 56 12.23 -8.71 0.71
CA LEU A 56 12.73 -7.58 -0.07
C LEU A 56 12.12 -7.55 -1.48
N LEU A 57 12.02 -8.71 -2.14
CA LEU A 57 11.41 -8.80 -3.46
C LEU A 57 9.93 -8.40 -3.43
N LEU A 58 9.17 -8.90 -2.44
CA LEU A 58 7.76 -8.54 -2.28
C LEU A 58 7.57 -7.05 -1.99
N ILE A 59 8.38 -6.46 -1.10
CA ILE A 59 8.33 -5.01 -0.82
C ILE A 59 8.70 -4.22 -2.08
N GLY A 60 9.72 -4.64 -2.82
CA GLY A 60 10.12 -4.01 -4.08
C GLY A 60 9.02 -4.05 -5.15
N CYS A 61 8.39 -5.21 -5.35
CA CYS A 61 7.25 -5.36 -6.27
C CYS A 61 6.07 -4.47 -5.84
N TYR A 62 5.71 -4.49 -4.56
CA TYR A 62 4.65 -3.66 -4.02
C TYR A 62 4.93 -2.16 -4.19
N ALA A 63 6.15 -1.72 -3.85
CA ALA A 63 6.54 -0.33 -3.96
C ALA A 63 6.59 0.14 -5.42
N THR A 64 7.07 -0.70 -6.34
CA THR A 64 7.05 -0.41 -7.78
C THR A 64 5.61 -0.27 -8.28
N TYR A 65 4.73 -1.19 -7.91
CA TYR A 65 3.32 -1.12 -8.27
C TYR A 65 2.65 0.14 -7.72
N LEU A 66 2.87 0.46 -6.44
CA LEU A 66 2.37 1.68 -5.81
C LEU A 66 2.88 2.94 -6.53
N PHE A 67 4.15 2.94 -6.94
CA PHE A 67 4.77 4.04 -7.67
C PHE A 67 4.09 4.27 -9.02
N VAL A 68 3.98 3.25 -9.88
CA VAL A 68 3.35 3.47 -11.20
C VAL A 68 1.87 3.77 -11.08
N LEU A 69 1.17 3.17 -10.11
CA LEU A 69 -0.24 3.48 -9.86
C LEU A 69 -0.42 4.93 -9.41
N SER A 70 0.43 5.44 -8.51
CA SER A 70 0.38 6.83 -8.05
C SER A 70 0.72 7.82 -9.18
N LEU A 71 1.70 7.51 -10.03
CA LEU A 71 1.99 8.30 -11.24
C LEU A 71 0.82 8.31 -12.20
N LEU A 72 0.21 7.15 -12.47
CA LEU A 72 -0.97 7.04 -13.31
C LEU A 72 -2.12 7.88 -12.75
N GLY A 73 -2.32 7.86 -11.43
CA GLY A 73 -3.28 8.71 -10.74
C GLY A 73 -3.04 10.20 -11.01
N LEU A 74 -1.81 10.68 -10.82
CA LEU A 74 -1.45 12.09 -11.08
C LEU A 74 -1.63 12.46 -12.56
N VAL A 75 -1.15 11.62 -13.48
CA VAL A 75 -1.29 11.82 -14.93
C VAL A 75 -2.77 11.88 -15.32
N SER A 76 -3.61 10.97 -14.81
CA SER A 76 -5.05 10.96 -15.08
C SER A 76 -5.76 12.24 -14.59
N LEU A 77 -5.29 12.83 -13.49
CA LEU A 77 -5.82 14.09 -12.97
C LEU A 77 -5.43 15.27 -13.87
N CYS A 78 -4.18 15.31 -14.36
CA CYS A 78 -3.65 16.35 -15.25
C CYS A 78 -4.27 16.34 -16.64
N PHE A 79 -4.33 15.17 -17.30
CA PHE A 79 -4.82 15.04 -18.68
C PHE A 79 -6.35 15.04 -18.79
N LEU A 80 -7.07 15.12 -17.66
CA LEU A 80 -8.53 15.07 -17.59
C LEU A 80 -9.19 13.84 -18.25
N ASN A 81 -8.41 12.78 -18.52
CA ASN A 81 -8.83 11.61 -19.28
C ASN A 81 -9.60 10.61 -18.38
N SER A 82 -10.80 10.20 -18.79
CA SER A 82 -11.66 9.25 -18.08
C SER A 82 -11.14 7.82 -18.10
N ILE A 83 -10.50 7.39 -19.20
CA ILE A 83 -9.95 6.03 -19.36
C ILE A 83 -8.79 5.79 -18.40
N LEU A 84 -7.85 6.75 -18.31
CA LEU A 84 -6.72 6.64 -17.39
C LEU A 84 -7.19 6.58 -15.93
N LEU A 85 -8.23 7.35 -15.59
CA LEU A 85 -8.80 7.34 -14.25
C LEU A 85 -9.53 6.03 -13.94
N PHE A 86 -10.17 5.42 -14.94
CA PHE A 86 -10.78 4.09 -14.81
C PHE A 86 -9.73 2.99 -14.60
N VAL A 87 -8.66 2.98 -15.39
CA VAL A 87 -7.53 2.04 -15.20
C VAL A 87 -6.90 2.21 -13.81
N PHE A 88 -6.76 3.45 -13.36
CA PHE A 88 -6.31 3.78 -12.02
C PHE A 88 -7.22 3.18 -10.93
N ILE A 89 -8.54 3.30 -11.06
CA ILE A 89 -9.52 2.72 -10.11
C ILE A 89 -9.44 1.19 -10.11
N LEU A 90 -9.29 0.55 -11.27
CA LEU A 90 -9.09 -0.90 -11.35
C LEU A 90 -7.81 -1.34 -10.62
N GLY A 91 -6.72 -0.61 -10.83
CA GLY A 91 -5.47 -0.85 -10.12
C GLY A 91 -5.61 -0.70 -8.60
N GLN A 92 -6.29 0.35 -8.13
CA GLN A 92 -6.56 0.51 -6.70
C GLN A 92 -7.41 -0.65 -6.14
N THR A 93 -8.40 -1.12 -6.89
CA THR A 93 -9.26 -2.25 -6.49
C THR A 93 -8.44 -3.53 -6.33
N ALA A 94 -7.59 -3.84 -7.32
CA ALA A 94 -6.69 -4.98 -7.25
C ALA A 94 -5.74 -4.90 -6.04
N MET A 95 -5.19 -3.70 -5.77
CA MET A 95 -4.32 -3.47 -4.63
C MET A 95 -5.03 -3.70 -3.30
N MET A 96 -6.24 -3.17 -3.13
CA MET A 96 -7.04 -3.37 -1.92
C MET A 96 -7.39 -4.84 -1.69
N PHE A 97 -7.69 -5.58 -2.76
CA PHE A 97 -7.96 -7.01 -2.67
C PHE A 97 -6.74 -7.81 -2.18
N VAL A 98 -5.56 -7.55 -2.77
CA VAL A 98 -4.31 -8.19 -2.35
C VAL A 98 -3.99 -7.86 -0.88
N LEU A 99 -4.11 -6.59 -0.49
CA LEU A 99 -3.90 -6.18 0.90
C LEU A 99 -4.87 -6.85 1.86
N GLY A 100 -6.14 -6.98 1.49
CA GLY A 100 -7.16 -7.65 2.29
C GLY A 100 -6.84 -9.13 2.52
N ILE A 101 -6.44 -9.85 1.47
CA ILE A 101 -6.01 -11.26 1.58
C ILE A 101 -4.77 -11.38 2.45
N SER A 102 -3.75 -10.55 2.20
CA SER A 102 -2.51 -10.57 2.99
C SER A 102 -2.79 -10.30 4.46
N PHE A 103 -3.64 -9.33 4.79
CA PHE A 103 -4.00 -9.01 6.16
C PHE A 103 -4.74 -10.17 6.85
N ALA A 104 -5.72 -10.78 6.19
CA ALA A 104 -6.44 -11.95 6.71
C ALA A 104 -5.47 -13.13 6.96
N PHE A 105 -4.55 -13.37 6.03
CA PHE A 105 -3.51 -14.38 6.19
C PHE A 105 -2.60 -14.08 7.38
N THR A 106 -2.14 -12.84 7.54
CA THR A 106 -1.33 -12.43 8.70
C THR A 106 -2.06 -12.69 10.02
N LEU A 107 -3.35 -12.34 10.12
CA LEU A 107 -4.13 -12.56 11.34
C LEU A 107 -4.29 -14.05 11.70
N THR A 108 -4.50 -14.91 10.69
CA THR A 108 -4.65 -16.36 10.90
C THR A 108 -3.34 -17.03 11.32
N VAL A 109 -2.22 -16.63 10.72
CA VAL A 109 -0.90 -17.22 11.00
C VAL A 109 -0.23 -16.60 12.23
N ARG A 110 -0.69 -15.44 12.70
CA ARG A 110 -0.15 -14.69 13.85
C ARG A 110 0.17 -15.58 15.05
N LYS A 111 -0.82 -16.34 15.55
CA LYS A 111 -0.64 -17.19 16.74
C LYS A 111 0.47 -18.23 16.56
N ARG A 112 0.55 -18.83 15.36
CA ARG A 112 1.57 -19.83 15.02
C ARG A 112 2.97 -19.20 14.93
N LEU A 113 3.06 -17.95 14.48
CA LEU A 113 4.31 -17.21 14.36
C LEU A 113 4.88 -16.85 15.73
N HIS A 114 4.04 -16.33 16.64
CA HIS A 114 4.43 -16.04 18.02
C HIS A 114 4.92 -17.29 18.75
N PHE A 115 4.21 -18.41 18.62
CA PHE A 115 4.61 -19.68 19.24
C PHE A 115 5.98 -20.18 18.76
N LYS A 116 6.23 -20.16 17.44
CA LYS A 116 7.52 -20.58 16.88
C LYS A 116 8.66 -19.66 17.30
N LEU A 117 8.41 -18.36 17.36
CA LEU A 117 9.42 -17.38 17.77
C LEU A 117 9.77 -17.54 19.26
N GLU A 118 8.78 -17.81 20.10
CA GLU A 118 8.99 -18.13 21.51
C GLU A 118 9.81 -19.42 21.69
N GLU A 119 9.51 -20.46 20.92
CA GLU A 119 10.26 -21.73 20.92
C GLU A 119 11.74 -21.54 20.50
N GLU A 120 12.00 -20.72 19.48
CA GLU A 120 13.35 -20.48 18.95
C GLU A 120 14.25 -19.62 19.86
N TRP A 121 13.63 -18.82 20.72
CA TRP A 121 14.31 -18.03 21.75
C TRP A 121 14.36 -18.70 23.11
N ARG A 122 13.59 -19.78 23.33
CA ARG A 122 13.60 -20.54 24.57
C ARG A 122 15.01 -21.07 24.85
N ASN A 123 15.50 -20.85 26.08
CA ASN A 123 16.83 -21.25 26.56
C ASN A 123 18.03 -20.48 25.98
N LYS A 124 17.82 -19.32 25.33
CA LYS A 124 18.91 -18.41 24.92
C LYS A 124 19.18 -17.34 25.99
N PRO A 125 20.40 -16.78 26.08
CA PRO A 125 20.79 -15.87 27.17
C PRO A 125 19.92 -14.60 27.30
N ASN A 126 19.27 -14.17 26.21
CA ASN A 126 18.36 -13.01 26.22
C ASN A 126 16.89 -13.38 26.54
N CYS A 127 16.61 -14.63 26.87
CA CYS A 127 15.28 -15.18 27.11
C CYS A 127 15.37 -16.41 28.04
N LEU A 128 15.96 -16.20 29.22
CA LEU A 128 16.04 -17.20 30.30
C LEU A 128 14.71 -17.30 31.06
N GLU A 129 14.36 -18.50 31.51
CA GLU A 129 13.13 -18.73 32.29
C GLU A 129 13.08 -17.80 33.53
N GLY A 130 12.04 -16.98 33.60
CA GLY A 130 11.82 -16.02 34.70
C GLY A 130 12.14 -14.55 34.39
N GLN A 131 12.67 -14.22 33.20
CA GLN A 131 12.88 -12.84 32.75
C GLN A 131 12.02 -12.49 31.52
N THR A 132 11.69 -11.21 31.34
CA THR A 132 10.99 -10.71 30.16
C THR A 132 11.88 -10.82 28.91
N CYS A 133 11.45 -11.60 27.92
CA CYS A 133 12.18 -11.76 26.66
C CYS A 133 12.07 -10.51 25.79
N VAL A 134 13.11 -9.67 25.83
CA VAL A 134 13.21 -8.41 25.06
C VAL A 134 12.96 -8.59 23.55
N PRO A 135 13.43 -9.66 22.86
CA PRO A 135 13.17 -9.85 21.43
C PRO A 135 11.69 -10.07 21.10
N LEU A 136 10.97 -10.79 21.97
CA LEU A 136 9.55 -11.11 21.79
C LEU A 136 8.67 -9.87 22.01
N GLU A 137 9.01 -9.06 23.01
CA GLU A 137 8.33 -7.78 23.26
C GLU A 137 8.58 -6.78 22.12
N THR A 138 9.80 -6.70 21.62
CA THR A 138 10.16 -5.88 20.45
C THR A 138 9.39 -6.32 19.21
N PHE A 139 9.26 -7.63 18.98
CA PHE A 139 8.46 -8.18 17.89
C PHE A 139 6.98 -7.80 18.02
N ARG A 140 6.40 -7.96 19.20
CA ARG A 140 4.99 -7.63 19.48
C ARG A 140 4.70 -6.13 19.31
N SER A 141 5.60 -5.27 19.77
CA SER A 141 5.50 -3.81 19.58
C SER A 141 5.56 -3.45 18.09
N SER A 142 6.53 -4.00 17.36
CA SER A 142 6.69 -3.76 15.92
C SER A 142 5.49 -4.25 15.12
N GLU A 143 4.94 -5.42 15.46
CA GLU A 143 3.72 -5.96 14.85
C GLU A 143 2.52 -5.05 15.10
N SER A 144 2.32 -4.56 16.33
CA SER A 144 1.21 -3.65 16.65
C SER A 144 1.33 -2.33 15.91
N LEU A 145 2.54 -1.78 15.81
CA LEU A 145 2.82 -0.56 15.04
C LEU A 145 2.50 -0.77 13.56
N LEU A 146 2.93 -1.90 12.99
CA LEU A 146 2.69 -2.24 11.59
C LEU A 146 1.19 -2.39 11.29
N ILE A 147 0.44 -3.06 12.16
CA ILE A 147 -1.03 -3.17 12.04
C ILE A 147 -1.69 -1.78 12.09
N PHE A 148 -1.28 -0.93 13.03
CA PHE A 148 -1.81 0.42 13.16
C PHE A 148 -1.55 1.26 11.90
N LEU A 149 -0.33 1.21 11.35
CA LEU A 149 0.02 1.90 10.11
C LEU A 149 -0.78 1.36 8.91
N LEU A 150 -0.98 0.05 8.81
CA LEU A 150 -1.80 -0.56 7.76
C LEU A 150 -3.25 -0.08 7.80
N VAL A 151 -3.84 0.07 9.00
CA VAL A 151 -5.20 0.59 9.16
C VAL A 151 -5.28 2.05 8.69
N ILE A 152 -4.33 2.90 9.09
CA ILE A 152 -4.28 4.29 8.61
C ILE A 152 -4.16 4.33 7.09
N PHE A 153 -3.25 3.52 6.53
CA PHE A 153 -3.04 3.45 5.08
C PHE A 153 -4.30 3.02 4.34
N LEU A 154 -5.02 2.02 4.86
CA LEU A 154 -6.30 1.55 4.30
C LEU A 154 -7.35 2.66 4.30
N VAL A 155 -7.48 3.42 5.40
CA VAL A 155 -8.43 4.54 5.47
C VAL A 155 -8.10 5.61 4.44
N ILE A 156 -6.83 5.98 4.30
CA ILE A 156 -6.39 6.94 3.27
C ILE A 156 -6.69 6.42 1.87
N GLN A 157 -6.47 5.12 1.63
CA GLN A 157 -6.73 4.47 0.35
C GLN A 157 -8.23 4.45 0.00
N LEU A 158 -9.11 4.22 0.98
CA LEU A 158 -10.56 4.31 0.80
C LEU A 158 -11.01 5.73 0.46
N VAL A 159 -10.45 6.74 1.14
CA VAL A 159 -10.74 8.16 0.84
C VAL A 159 -10.31 8.50 -0.59
N GLN A 160 -9.12 8.06 -1.00
CA GLN A 160 -8.63 8.26 -2.37
C GLN A 160 -9.49 7.52 -3.40
N TYR A 161 -9.93 6.31 -3.09
CA TYR A 161 -10.79 5.52 -3.95
C TYR A 161 -12.13 6.23 -4.18
N ALA A 162 -12.77 6.70 -3.11
CA ALA A 162 -14.02 7.43 -3.18
C ALA A 162 -13.89 8.74 -3.98
N ALA A 163 -12.81 9.50 -3.77
CA ALA A 163 -12.54 10.73 -4.51
C ALA A 163 -12.32 10.46 -6.01
N SER A 164 -11.53 9.42 -6.34
CA SER A 164 -11.26 9.01 -7.71
C SER A 164 -12.51 8.52 -8.42
N TRP A 165 -13.33 7.71 -7.74
CA TRP A 165 -14.61 7.22 -8.24
C TRP A 165 -15.56 8.38 -8.58
N TYR A 166 -15.74 9.31 -7.66
CA TYR A 166 -16.57 10.50 -7.86
C TYR A 166 -16.11 11.33 -9.06
N LEU A 167 -14.79 11.52 -9.22
CA LEU A 167 -14.23 12.24 -10.36
C LEU A 167 -14.44 11.49 -11.67
N CYS A 168 -14.34 10.17 -11.67
CA CYS A 168 -14.52 9.33 -12.84
C CYS A 168 -15.97 9.36 -13.33
N GLU A 169 -16.93 9.17 -12.43
CA GLU A 169 -18.36 9.25 -12.75
C GLU A 169 -18.73 10.61 -13.31
N ARG A 170 -18.26 11.69 -12.67
CA ARG A 170 -18.52 13.05 -13.12
C ARG A 170 -17.95 13.32 -14.52
N ARG A 171 -16.71 12.89 -14.79
CA ARG A 171 -16.08 13.06 -16.11
C ARG A 171 -16.80 12.23 -17.18
N SER A 172 -17.12 10.98 -16.88
CA SER A 172 -17.85 10.11 -17.80
C SER A 172 -19.22 10.69 -18.18
N SER A 173 -19.97 11.22 -17.21
CA SER A 173 -21.25 11.88 -17.48
C SER A 173 -21.10 13.14 -18.33
N GLN A 174 -20.03 13.91 -18.14
CA GLN A 174 -19.74 15.09 -18.98
C GLN A 174 -19.36 14.70 -20.41
N GLU A 175 -18.58 13.63 -20.60
CA GLU A 175 -18.22 13.12 -21.93
C GLU A 175 -19.45 12.58 -22.67
N LYS A 176 -20.31 11.81 -21.98
CA LYS A 176 -21.57 11.33 -22.56
C LYS A 176 -22.50 12.46 -22.99
N TYR A 177 -22.65 13.49 -22.15
CA TYR A 177 -23.50 14.64 -22.46
C TYR A 177 -22.98 15.42 -23.68
N LYS A 178 -21.65 15.60 -23.79
CA LYS A 178 -21.04 16.24 -24.97
C LYS A 178 -21.27 15.44 -26.25
N LEU A 179 -21.13 14.11 -26.19
CA LEU A 179 -21.37 13.25 -27.35
C LEU A 179 -22.85 13.28 -27.79
N GLN A 180 -23.78 13.40 -26.84
CA GLN A 180 -25.22 13.53 -27.16
C GLN A 180 -25.55 14.87 -27.81
N LEU A 181 -24.94 15.96 -27.34
CA LEU A 181 -25.06 17.28 -27.98
C LEU A 181 -24.52 17.27 -29.41
N GLN A 182 -23.33 16.71 -29.61
CA GLN A 182 -22.74 16.62 -30.96
C GLN A 182 -23.61 15.82 -31.93
N LYS A 183 -24.24 14.73 -31.46
CA LYS A 183 -25.17 13.97 -32.29
C LYS A 183 -26.46 14.74 -32.61
N ALA A 184 -26.99 15.49 -31.64
CA ALA A 184 -28.16 16.32 -31.89
C ALA A 184 -27.86 17.43 -32.91
N ASP A 185 -26.67 18.04 -32.83
CA ASP A 185 -26.23 19.04 -33.80
C ASP A 185 -25.99 18.43 -35.21
N GLU A 186 -25.51 17.17 -35.29
CA GLU A 186 -25.33 16.43 -36.55
C GLU A 186 -26.65 15.94 -37.17
N ASP A 187 -27.68 15.66 -36.37
CA ASP A 187 -28.99 15.19 -36.84
C ASP A 187 -29.91 16.35 -37.33
N ASP A 188 -29.58 17.60 -36.97
CA ASP A 188 -30.33 18.82 -37.35
C ASP A 188 -29.78 19.52 -38.63
N GLU A 189 -28.66 19.05 -39.21
CA GLU A 189 -28.11 19.48 -40.52
C GLU A 189 -28.55 18.59 -41.70
#